data_AF-G3IAC0-F1
#
_entry.id   AF-G3IAC0-F1
#
_cell.length_a   1.000
_cell.length_b   1.000
_cell.length_c   1.000
_cell.angle_alpha   90.00
_cell.angle_beta   90.00
_cell.angle_gamma   90.00
#
_symmetry.space_group_name_H-M   'P 1'
#
loop_
_entity.id
_entity.type
_entity.pdbx_description
1 polymer ?
#
loop_
_entity_poly.entity_id
_entity_poly.type
_entity_poly.pdbx_seq_one_letter_code
_entity_poly.pdbx_strand_id
1 'polypeptide(L)'
;MGQLFSSQNDERNEDLASSFTQYFKKFKTVDTIIPQELLASIGSSLRRGNIQGANSSIEDALKEIDSTPLNVAVTGETGAGKSSFINVLRGVGHEEEGAAETGVVETTMERRPYKHHNIPNVVIWDLPGIGSTNFPPKDYLEKMKFNEYDFFIIVSATRFKKNDIDLAKAVSLMKKDFYFVRTKVDSDLKNEKEFKPRTFDREKVLQQIRNNCVKTFQESNIEEPPIFLISNKHLSDYDFPILMEKLMNALPVHKRHNFMLSLPNITSAAIERKRQFLKQRIWLEAFGTDLLSIIPSLTLFMESDVETLQKSMKYYRTVFGVDDASLESLAKDWQVSLNQIKEKMKSPKVFENTKKDTIQERLSSLYEEFCLANGHLVTKKVYVKELFCLKLHFLDMVTDDANALLREICFRNNLISE
;
A
#
# COMPACT_ATOMS: atom_id res chain seq x y z
N MET A 1 -37.74 -14.34 -36.64
CA MET A 1 -36.30 -14.00 -36.49
C MET A 1 -35.96 -13.21 -35.22
N GLY A 2 -36.89 -12.53 -34.53
CA GLY A 2 -36.56 -11.72 -33.33
C GLY A 2 -36.17 -12.49 -32.06
N GLN A 3 -36.67 -13.71 -31.83
CA GLN A 3 -36.42 -14.48 -30.59
C GLN A 3 -35.00 -15.12 -30.50
N LEU A 4 -34.34 -15.37 -31.64
CA LEU A 4 -32.99 -15.95 -31.68
C LEU A 4 -31.89 -14.92 -31.39
N PHE A 5 -32.13 -13.65 -31.72
CA PHE A 5 -31.19 -12.57 -31.42
C PHE A 5 -31.30 -12.05 -29.98
N SER A 6 -32.50 -12.11 -29.38
CA SER A 6 -32.65 -11.75 -27.96
C SER A 6 -31.96 -12.77 -27.05
N SER A 7 -32.12 -14.07 -27.31
CA SER A 7 -31.50 -15.12 -26.49
C SER A 7 -29.97 -15.10 -26.49
N GLN A 8 -29.34 -14.78 -27.63
CA GLN A 8 -27.88 -14.66 -27.73
C GLN A 8 -27.32 -13.42 -27.01
N ASN A 9 -28.07 -12.32 -27.00
CA ASN A 9 -27.67 -11.12 -26.27
C ASN A 9 -27.82 -11.30 -24.75
N ASP A 10 -28.88 -11.98 -24.32
CA ASP A 10 -29.10 -12.30 -22.91
C ASP A 10 -28.01 -13.24 -22.36
N GLU A 11 -27.63 -14.28 -23.12
CA GLU A 11 -26.53 -15.19 -22.77
C GLU A 11 -25.18 -14.47 -22.70
N ARG A 12 -24.90 -13.57 -23.67
CA ARG A 12 -23.67 -12.76 -23.69
C ARG A 12 -23.58 -11.80 -22.49
N ASN A 13 -24.68 -11.15 -22.14
CA ASN A 13 -24.73 -10.22 -21.00
C ASN A 13 -24.57 -10.95 -19.67
N GLU A 14 -25.16 -12.14 -19.55
CA GLU A 14 -25.02 -13.03 -18.39
C GLU A 14 -23.56 -13.47 -18.21
N ASP A 15 -22.90 -13.90 -19.28
CA ASP A 15 -21.49 -14.30 -19.29
C ASP A 15 -20.56 -13.15 -18.90
N LEU A 16 -20.82 -11.94 -19.40
CA LEU A 16 -20.05 -10.74 -19.07
C LEU A 16 -20.17 -10.38 -17.59
N ALA A 17 -21.40 -10.36 -17.07
CA ALA A 17 -21.67 -10.10 -15.65
C ALA A 17 -21.05 -11.18 -14.75
N SER A 18 -21.12 -12.45 -15.17
CA SER A 18 -20.50 -13.58 -14.48
C SER A 18 -18.98 -13.43 -14.45
N SER A 19 -18.36 -13.14 -15.59
CA SER A 19 -16.90 -12.92 -15.70
C SER A 19 -16.43 -11.78 -14.78
N PHE A 20 -17.15 -10.65 -14.82
CA PHE A 20 -16.86 -9.50 -13.97
C PHE A 20 -16.89 -9.87 -12.49
N THR A 21 -18.00 -10.45 -12.03
CA THR A 21 -18.20 -10.75 -10.60
C THR A 21 -17.32 -11.91 -10.10
N GLN A 22 -17.10 -12.94 -10.91
CA GLN A 22 -16.24 -14.07 -10.56
C GLN A 22 -14.78 -13.65 -10.38
N TYR A 23 -14.31 -12.63 -11.12
CA TYR A 23 -12.96 -12.12 -10.94
C TYR A 23 -12.70 -11.68 -9.50
N PHE A 24 -13.61 -10.89 -8.92
CA PHE A 24 -13.49 -10.40 -7.55
C PHE A 24 -13.65 -11.48 -6.47
N LYS A 25 -14.32 -12.60 -6.77
CA LYS A 25 -14.41 -13.75 -5.85
C LYS A 25 -13.07 -14.45 -5.62
N LYS A 26 -12.06 -14.18 -6.45
CA LYS A 26 -10.69 -14.71 -6.28
C LYS A 26 -9.94 -14.03 -5.13
N PHE A 27 -10.42 -12.89 -4.65
CA PHE A 27 -9.75 -12.07 -3.65
C PHE A 27 -10.42 -12.22 -2.29
N LYS A 28 -9.65 -12.05 -1.21
CA LYS A 28 -10.21 -12.01 0.15
C LYS A 28 -11.10 -10.78 0.28
N THR A 29 -12.19 -10.88 1.02
CA THR A 29 -13.12 -9.76 1.26
C THR A 29 -12.44 -8.53 1.87
N VAL A 30 -11.40 -8.73 2.69
CA VAL A 30 -10.62 -7.62 3.26
C VAL A 30 -9.76 -6.87 2.23
N ASP A 31 -9.46 -7.52 1.10
CA ASP A 31 -8.59 -7.02 0.03
C ASP A 31 -9.39 -6.50 -1.18
N THR A 32 -10.70 -6.35 -1.08
CA THR A 32 -11.51 -5.78 -2.16
C THR A 32 -11.37 -4.26 -2.22
N ILE A 33 -11.29 -3.70 -3.43
CA ILE A 33 -11.13 -2.24 -3.64
C ILE A 33 -12.44 -1.46 -3.77
N ILE A 34 -13.57 -2.15 -3.98
CA ILE A 34 -14.91 -1.57 -4.04
C ILE A 34 -15.88 -2.31 -3.11
N PRO A 35 -16.93 -1.64 -2.58
CA PRO A 35 -17.95 -2.29 -1.76
C PRO A 35 -18.69 -3.41 -2.49
N GLN A 36 -19.19 -4.40 -1.74
CA GLN A 36 -19.91 -5.54 -2.31
C GLN A 36 -21.25 -5.11 -2.94
N GLU A 37 -21.90 -4.10 -2.37
CA GLU A 37 -23.14 -3.52 -2.89
C GLU A 37 -22.91 -2.89 -4.27
N LEU A 38 -21.80 -2.16 -4.42
CA LEU A 38 -21.42 -1.54 -5.69
C LEU A 38 -21.06 -2.60 -6.74
N LEU A 39 -20.30 -3.62 -6.34
CA LEU A 39 -19.97 -4.75 -7.20
C LEU A 39 -21.21 -5.48 -7.72
N ALA A 40 -22.19 -5.72 -6.85
CA ALA A 40 -23.47 -6.33 -7.21
C ALA A 40 -24.28 -5.42 -8.16
N SER A 41 -24.28 -4.11 -7.93
CA SER A 41 -24.94 -3.12 -8.79
C SER A 41 -24.34 -3.10 -10.20
N ILE A 42 -23.00 -3.10 -10.32
CA ILE A 42 -22.30 -3.18 -11.60
C ILE A 42 -22.63 -4.50 -12.32
N GLY A 43 -22.54 -5.63 -11.61
CA GLY A 43 -22.90 -6.94 -12.17
C GLY A 43 -24.35 -7.01 -12.67
N SER A 44 -25.29 -6.40 -11.94
CA SER A 44 -26.71 -6.30 -12.36
C SER A 44 -26.89 -5.43 -13.60
N SER A 45 -26.13 -4.34 -13.72
CA SER A 45 -26.16 -3.45 -14.89
C SER A 45 -25.62 -4.15 -16.13
N LEU A 46 -24.51 -4.86 -16.01
CA LEU A 46 -23.95 -5.70 -17.09
C LEU A 46 -24.95 -6.78 -17.53
N ARG A 47 -25.58 -7.47 -16.58
CA ARG A 47 -26.58 -8.53 -16.86
C ARG A 47 -27.78 -8.02 -17.65
N ARG A 48 -28.20 -6.78 -17.40
CA ARG A 48 -29.31 -6.11 -18.12
C ARG A 48 -28.88 -5.49 -19.45
N GLY A 49 -27.61 -5.64 -19.85
CA GLY A 49 -27.07 -4.98 -21.03
C GLY A 49 -26.89 -3.47 -20.89
N ASN A 50 -27.02 -2.91 -19.68
CA ASN A 50 -26.79 -1.49 -19.40
C ASN A 50 -25.29 -1.22 -19.23
N ILE A 51 -24.55 -1.31 -20.35
CA ILE A 51 -23.09 -1.13 -20.37
C ILE A 51 -22.70 0.28 -19.93
N GLN A 52 -23.39 1.31 -20.44
CA GLN A 52 -23.09 2.71 -20.08
C GLN A 52 -23.28 2.97 -18.57
N GLY A 53 -24.35 2.43 -17.96
CA GLY A 53 -24.55 2.55 -16.52
C GLY A 53 -23.50 1.80 -15.69
N ALA A 54 -23.04 0.64 -16.17
CA ALA A 54 -21.93 -0.08 -15.54
C ALA A 54 -20.63 0.72 -15.64
N ASN A 55 -20.30 1.26 -16.81
CA ASN A 55 -19.10 2.09 -17.05
C ASN A 55 -19.11 3.32 -16.14
N SER A 56 -20.22 4.07 -16.10
CA SER A 56 -20.36 5.24 -15.22
C SER A 56 -20.15 4.89 -13.74
N SER A 57 -20.72 3.77 -13.29
CA SER A 57 -20.56 3.31 -11.90
C SER A 57 -19.11 2.94 -11.57
N ILE A 58 -18.38 2.37 -12.54
CA ILE A 58 -16.96 2.03 -12.42
C ILE A 58 -16.11 3.31 -12.39
N GLU A 59 -16.37 4.26 -13.29
CA GLU A 59 -15.66 5.55 -13.33
C GLU A 59 -15.83 6.32 -12.02
N ASP A 60 -17.05 6.38 -11.49
CA ASP A 60 -17.34 7.01 -10.19
C ASP A 60 -16.59 6.31 -9.05
N ALA A 61 -16.53 4.97 -9.05
CA ALA A 61 -15.79 4.20 -8.06
C ALA A 61 -14.28 4.48 -8.11
N LEU A 62 -13.69 4.49 -9.31
CA LEU A 62 -12.27 4.79 -9.50
C LEU A 62 -11.95 6.23 -9.08
N LYS A 63 -12.84 7.17 -9.39
CA LYS A 63 -12.71 8.58 -8.97
C LYS A 63 -12.81 8.74 -7.45
N GLU A 64 -13.72 8.02 -6.79
CA GLU A 64 -13.82 8.00 -5.32
C GLU A 64 -12.52 7.47 -4.70
N ILE A 65 -12.01 6.33 -5.20
CA ILE A 65 -10.73 5.77 -4.78
C ILE A 65 -9.60 6.80 -4.96
N ASP A 66 -9.50 7.42 -6.13
CA ASP A 66 -8.40 8.33 -6.49
C ASP A 66 -8.47 9.69 -5.81
N SER A 67 -9.63 10.11 -5.30
CA SER A 67 -9.81 11.44 -4.68
C SER A 67 -9.93 11.40 -3.16
N THR A 68 -10.18 10.23 -2.57
CA THR A 68 -10.43 10.16 -1.12
C THR A 68 -9.14 10.41 -0.32
N PRO A 69 -9.12 11.43 0.56
CA PRO A 69 -8.00 11.66 1.45
C PRO A 69 -7.96 10.66 2.61
N LEU A 70 -6.75 10.29 3.00
CA LEU A 70 -6.45 9.50 4.17
C LEU A 70 -5.54 10.30 5.10
N ASN A 71 -5.98 10.56 6.32
CA ASN A 71 -5.25 11.36 7.30
C ASN A 71 -4.88 10.50 8.51
N VAL A 72 -3.60 10.24 8.69
CA VAL A 72 -3.06 9.47 9.82
C VAL A 72 -2.38 10.42 10.79
N ALA A 73 -2.86 10.53 12.02
CA ALA A 73 -2.19 11.29 13.06
C ALA A 73 -1.15 10.43 13.77
N VAL A 74 0.08 10.95 13.89
CA VAL A 74 1.16 10.34 14.67
C VAL A 74 1.55 11.33 15.76
N THR A 75 1.50 10.87 17.00
CA THR A 75 1.79 11.69 18.18
C THR A 75 2.64 10.90 19.15
N GLY A 76 3.29 11.59 20.08
CA GLY A 76 4.18 10.98 21.05
C GLY A 76 5.33 11.90 21.42
N GLU A 77 6.02 11.52 22.47
CA GLU A 77 7.12 12.28 23.04
C GLU A 77 8.28 12.51 22.07
N THR A 78 9.02 13.59 22.30
CA THR A 78 10.29 13.81 21.60
C THR A 78 11.28 12.68 21.87
N GLY A 79 11.97 12.26 20.80
CA GLY A 79 12.88 11.11 20.84
C GLY A 79 12.18 9.74 20.85
N ALA A 80 10.85 9.66 20.82
CA ALA A 80 10.12 8.40 20.70
C ALA A 80 10.23 7.74 19.31
N GLY A 81 10.86 8.40 18.33
CA GLY A 81 11.00 7.87 16.97
C GLY A 81 9.81 8.17 16.05
N LYS A 82 9.01 9.19 16.38
CA LYS A 82 7.88 9.68 15.58
C LYS A 82 8.28 10.05 14.15
N SER A 83 9.26 10.94 13.97
CA SER A 83 9.73 11.35 12.63
C SER A 83 10.26 10.17 11.82
N SER A 84 11.02 9.27 12.45
CA SER A 84 11.50 8.04 11.79
C SER A 84 10.35 7.14 11.33
N PHE A 85 9.31 6.99 12.15
CA PHE A 85 8.12 6.22 11.80
C PHE A 85 7.34 6.86 10.63
N ILE A 86 7.19 8.19 10.64
CA ILE A 86 6.57 8.94 9.53
C ILE A 86 7.35 8.74 8.23
N ASN A 87 8.69 8.83 8.28
CA ASN A 87 9.55 8.65 7.12
C ASN A 87 9.46 7.24 6.55
N VAL A 88 9.50 6.23 7.44
CA VAL A 88 9.32 4.83 7.09
C VAL A 88 7.98 4.60 6.38
N LEU A 89 6.87 5.11 6.92
CA LEU A 89 5.55 4.95 6.29
C LEU A 89 5.45 5.65 4.94
N ARG A 90 6.29 6.66 4.69
CA ARG A 90 6.38 7.36 3.39
C ARG A 90 7.35 6.71 2.42
N GLY A 91 8.12 5.72 2.86
CA GLY A 91 9.23 5.16 2.09
C GLY A 91 10.33 6.17 1.78
N VAL A 92 10.53 7.18 2.64
CA VAL A 92 11.52 8.25 2.47
C VAL A 92 12.68 8.03 3.45
N GLY A 93 13.90 8.16 2.97
CA GLY A 93 15.11 8.09 3.79
C GLY A 93 15.14 9.18 4.87
N HIS A 94 15.75 8.91 6.02
CA HIS A 94 15.74 9.86 7.15
C HIS A 94 16.50 11.17 6.89
N GLU A 95 17.39 11.18 5.90
CA GLU A 95 18.22 12.33 5.51
C GLU A 95 17.83 12.89 4.12
N GLU A 96 16.77 12.35 3.51
CA GLU A 96 16.29 12.78 2.19
C GLU A 96 15.51 14.10 2.26
N GLU A 97 15.47 14.81 1.14
CA GLU A 97 14.71 16.04 1.03
C GLU A 97 13.22 15.81 1.32
N GLY A 98 12.64 16.63 2.20
CA GLY A 98 11.25 16.49 2.62
C GLY A 98 11.00 15.36 3.63
N ALA A 99 12.04 14.75 4.20
CA ALA A 99 11.92 13.90 5.37
C ALA A 99 11.41 14.70 6.58
N ALA A 100 10.64 14.03 7.45
CA ALA A 100 10.36 14.52 8.78
C ALA A 100 11.67 14.56 9.57
N GLU A 101 12.06 15.75 10.04
CA GLU A 101 13.32 15.97 10.73
C GLU A 101 13.43 15.05 11.94
N THR A 102 14.47 14.23 11.95
CA THR A 102 14.80 13.36 13.08
C THR A 102 15.76 14.11 14.01
N GLY A 103 15.34 14.35 15.25
CA GLY A 103 16.16 15.07 16.23
C GLY A 103 15.77 14.78 17.67
N VAL A 104 16.64 15.17 18.61
CA VAL A 104 16.43 15.02 20.06
C VAL A 104 15.66 16.21 20.65
N VAL A 105 15.58 17.32 19.90
CA VAL A 105 14.89 18.55 20.32
C VAL A 105 13.52 18.59 19.65
N GLU A 106 12.50 18.96 20.41
CA GLU A 106 11.15 19.15 19.90
C GLU A 106 11.09 20.43 19.07
N THR A 107 10.81 20.30 17.78
CA THR A 107 10.77 21.44 16.84
C THR A 107 9.35 21.84 16.44
N THR A 108 8.35 21.03 16.79
CA THR A 108 6.99 21.14 16.27
C THR A 108 6.04 21.56 17.39
N MET A 109 5.46 22.77 17.30
CA MET A 109 4.41 23.27 18.21
C MET A 109 3.00 23.23 17.57
N GLU A 110 2.95 23.00 16.26
CA GLU A 110 1.73 22.92 15.45
C GLU A 110 1.77 21.64 14.63
N ARG A 111 0.60 21.05 14.35
CA ARG A 111 0.54 19.83 13.52
C ARG A 111 1.16 20.07 12.13
N ARG A 112 2.03 19.16 11.68
CA ARG A 112 2.72 19.27 10.38
C ARG A 112 2.32 18.14 9.43
N PRO A 113 1.80 18.42 8.23
CA PRO A 113 1.44 17.40 7.27
C PRO A 113 2.66 16.92 6.47
N TYR A 114 2.78 15.61 6.32
CA TYR A 114 3.74 14.94 5.44
C TYR A 114 3.00 14.07 4.44
N LYS A 115 2.95 14.53 3.19
CA LYS A 115 2.32 13.78 2.10
C LYS A 115 3.21 12.62 1.67
N HIS A 116 2.60 11.49 1.33
CA HIS A 116 3.31 10.41 0.66
C HIS A 116 3.73 10.87 -0.75
N HIS A 117 4.99 10.67 -1.13
CA HIS A 117 5.55 11.21 -2.39
C HIS A 117 4.75 10.72 -3.62
N ASN A 118 4.43 9.43 -3.64
CA ASN A 118 3.76 8.80 -4.78
C ASN A 118 2.23 8.83 -4.70
N ILE A 119 1.66 9.10 -3.51
CA ILE A 119 0.21 9.02 -3.26
C ILE A 119 -0.20 10.20 -2.38
N PRO A 120 -0.27 11.43 -2.92
CA PRO A 120 -0.42 12.65 -2.14
C PRO A 120 -1.69 12.75 -1.29
N ASN A 121 -2.69 11.90 -1.55
CA ASN A 121 -3.90 11.78 -0.74
C ASN A 121 -3.67 11.07 0.60
N VAL A 122 -2.57 10.33 0.73
CA VAL A 122 -2.13 9.77 2.01
C VAL A 122 -1.27 10.81 2.71
N VAL A 123 -1.80 11.36 3.80
CA VAL A 123 -1.16 12.41 4.59
C VAL A 123 -0.90 11.88 6.00
N ILE A 124 0.36 11.87 6.38
CA ILE A 124 0.79 11.53 7.73
C ILE A 124 1.05 12.83 8.48
N TRP A 125 0.33 13.03 9.57
CA TRP A 125 0.40 14.25 10.36
C TRP A 125 1.28 14.01 11.57
N ASP A 126 2.35 14.78 11.66
CA ASP A 126 3.18 14.87 12.85
C ASP A 126 2.48 15.81 13.85
N LEU A 127 2.07 15.28 15.00
CA LEU A 127 1.49 16.06 16.07
C LEU A 127 2.54 16.31 17.18
N PRO A 128 2.57 17.53 17.76
CA PRO A 128 3.40 17.84 18.93
C PRO A 128 3.08 16.89 20.08
N GLY A 129 4.08 16.54 20.89
CA GLY A 129 3.83 15.79 22.13
C GLY A 129 2.96 16.61 23.09
N ILE A 130 2.07 15.98 23.85
CA ILE A 130 1.23 16.74 24.80
C ILE A 130 2.08 17.50 25.83
N GLY A 131 3.22 16.94 26.23
CA GLY A 131 4.12 17.53 27.22
C GLY A 131 4.95 18.73 26.75
N SER A 132 5.02 18.98 25.44
CA SER A 132 5.71 20.17 24.89
C SER A 132 4.76 21.33 24.65
N THR A 133 3.46 21.07 24.73
CA THR A 133 2.45 22.10 24.60
C THR A 133 2.07 22.64 25.97
N ASN A 134 1.87 23.96 26.06
CA ASN A 134 1.36 24.60 27.28
C ASN A 134 -0.18 24.50 27.38
N PHE A 135 -0.80 23.53 26.72
CA PHE A 135 -2.26 23.40 26.65
C PHE A 135 -2.78 22.38 27.65
N PRO A 136 -3.92 22.64 28.32
CA PRO A 136 -4.70 21.61 28.97
C PRO A 136 -5.01 20.46 27.97
N PRO A 137 -5.08 19.20 28.41
CA PRO A 137 -5.34 18.06 27.51
C PRO A 137 -6.60 18.21 26.63
N LYS A 138 -7.63 18.89 27.14
CA LYS A 138 -8.87 19.14 26.39
C LYS A 138 -8.66 20.11 25.21
N ASP A 139 -7.87 21.17 25.42
CA ASP A 139 -7.58 22.18 24.40
C ASP A 139 -6.62 21.62 23.33
N TYR A 140 -5.76 20.67 23.72
CA TYR A 140 -4.90 19.95 22.78
C TYR A 140 -5.72 19.20 21.72
N LEU A 141 -6.80 18.51 22.11
CA LEU A 141 -7.65 17.75 21.19
C LEU A 141 -8.30 18.63 20.12
N GLU A 142 -8.82 19.80 20.53
CA GLU A 142 -9.44 20.76 19.63
C GLU A 142 -8.40 21.40 18.70
N LYS A 143 -7.26 21.85 19.24
CA LYS A 143 -6.20 22.49 18.44
C LYS A 143 -5.56 21.55 17.44
N MET A 144 -5.39 20.28 17.82
CA MET A 144 -4.87 19.26 16.92
C MET A 144 -5.96 18.72 15.98
N LYS A 145 -7.22 19.15 16.12
CA LYS A 145 -8.34 18.82 15.24
C LYS A 145 -8.53 17.31 15.09
N PHE A 146 -8.66 16.64 16.23
CA PHE A 146 -8.75 15.19 16.30
C PHE A 146 -9.84 14.57 15.40
N ASN A 147 -10.90 15.32 15.08
CA ASN A 147 -11.97 14.85 14.21
C ASN A 147 -11.58 14.70 12.73
N GLU A 148 -10.47 15.27 12.29
CA GLU A 148 -10.01 15.22 10.88
C GLU A 148 -9.24 13.94 10.51
N TYR A 149 -8.89 13.09 11.49
CA TYR A 149 -8.06 11.91 11.28
C TYR A 149 -8.85 10.61 11.23
N ASP A 150 -8.41 9.73 10.35
CA ASP A 150 -8.88 8.34 10.22
C ASP A 150 -8.32 7.46 11.34
N PHE A 151 -7.05 7.66 11.71
CA PHE A 151 -6.37 6.92 12.77
C PHE A 151 -5.49 7.80 13.65
N PHE A 152 -5.32 7.36 14.90
CA PHE A 152 -4.35 7.90 15.84
C PHE A 152 -3.30 6.85 16.19
N ILE A 153 -2.04 7.20 15.99
CA ILE A 153 -0.90 6.38 16.37
C ILE A 153 -0.13 7.10 17.46
N ILE A 154 -0.14 6.52 18.66
CA ILE A 154 0.66 6.99 19.80
C ILE A 154 1.97 6.23 19.77
N VAL A 155 3.06 6.96 19.53
CA VAL A 155 4.42 6.44 19.43
C VAL A 155 5.14 6.68 20.75
N SER A 156 5.69 5.61 21.33
CA SER A 156 6.47 5.68 22.56
C SER A 156 7.70 4.80 22.46
N ALA A 157 8.75 5.13 23.19
CA ALA A 157 10.00 4.37 23.22
C ALA A 157 10.53 4.22 24.65
N THR A 158 11.28 3.15 24.90
CA THR A 158 11.87 2.79 26.21
C THR A 158 10.84 2.61 27.34
N ARG A 159 10.41 3.71 27.99
CA ARG A 159 9.49 3.70 29.11
C ARG A 159 8.23 4.49 28.74
N PHE A 160 7.08 3.99 29.19
CA PHE A 160 5.86 4.77 29.19
C PHE A 160 6.06 6.04 30.01
N LYS A 161 5.73 7.19 29.42
CA LYS A 161 5.70 8.44 30.17
C LYS A 161 4.26 8.79 30.53
N LYS A 162 4.12 9.60 31.58
CA LYS A 162 2.81 10.14 31.98
C LYS A 162 2.09 10.83 30.83
N ASN A 163 2.83 11.55 29.97
CA ASN A 163 2.31 12.23 28.80
C ASN A 163 1.66 11.25 27.79
N ASP A 164 2.25 10.06 27.58
CA ASP A 164 1.67 9.04 26.70
C ASP A 164 0.32 8.54 27.25
N ILE A 165 0.22 8.40 28.59
CA ILE A 165 -1.01 7.98 29.29
C ILE A 165 -2.07 9.07 29.21
N ASP A 166 -1.70 10.34 29.47
CA ASP A 166 -2.63 11.46 29.43
C ASP A 166 -3.20 11.66 28.02
N LEU A 167 -2.38 11.44 27.00
CA LEU A 167 -2.79 11.44 25.60
C LEU A 167 -3.73 10.28 25.28
N ALA A 168 -3.41 9.06 25.70
CA ALA A 168 -4.27 7.89 25.53
C ALA A 168 -5.63 8.09 26.22
N LYS A 169 -5.68 8.68 27.42
CA LYS A 169 -6.93 9.07 28.09
C LYS A 169 -7.72 10.07 27.26
N ALA A 170 -7.04 11.10 26.73
CA ALA A 170 -7.68 12.12 25.92
C ALA A 170 -8.30 11.53 24.65
N VAL A 171 -7.62 10.60 23.97
CA VAL A 171 -8.16 9.92 22.77
C VAL A 171 -9.32 8.98 23.14
N SER A 172 -9.17 8.22 24.22
CA SER A 172 -10.20 7.31 24.73
C SER A 172 -11.49 8.04 25.10
N LEU A 173 -11.41 9.22 25.70
CA LEU A 173 -12.57 10.07 26.01
C LEU A 173 -13.34 10.52 24.75
N MET A 174 -12.67 10.61 23.60
CA MET A 174 -13.30 10.93 22.32
C MET A 174 -13.98 9.72 21.65
N LYS A 175 -13.95 8.54 22.27
CA LYS A 175 -14.45 7.27 21.70
C LYS A 175 -13.87 6.99 20.31
N LYS A 176 -12.63 7.42 20.07
CA LYS A 176 -11.88 7.11 18.84
C LYS A 176 -10.87 6.01 19.15
N ASP A 177 -10.75 5.08 18.20
CA ASP A 177 -9.74 4.05 18.28
C ASP A 177 -8.35 4.67 18.07
N PHE A 178 -7.39 4.19 18.86
CA PHE A 178 -5.99 4.55 18.70
C PHE A 178 -5.11 3.29 18.77
N TYR A 179 -3.94 3.39 18.17
CA TYR A 179 -2.96 2.32 18.09
C TYR A 179 -1.73 2.75 18.88
N PHE A 180 -1.25 1.86 19.73
CA PHE A 180 -0.04 2.12 20.50
C PHE A 180 1.16 1.44 19.84
N VAL A 181 2.17 2.23 19.48
CA VAL A 181 3.36 1.76 18.77
C VAL A 181 4.59 1.98 19.64
N ARG A 182 5.13 0.90 20.17
CA ARG A 182 6.36 0.87 20.95
C ARG A 182 7.55 0.68 20.01
N THR A 183 8.25 1.75 19.71
CA THR A 183 9.42 1.74 18.81
C THR A 183 10.70 1.38 19.56
N LYS A 184 11.81 1.19 18.83
CA LYS A 184 13.17 0.97 19.39
C LYS A 184 13.32 -0.33 20.19
N VAL A 185 12.48 -1.34 19.94
CA VAL A 185 12.63 -2.65 20.61
C VAL A 185 13.90 -3.37 20.21
N ASP A 186 14.47 -3.05 19.03
CA ASP A 186 15.82 -3.48 18.63
C ASP A 186 16.89 -3.03 19.62
N SER A 187 16.76 -1.81 20.15
CA SER A 187 17.71 -1.25 21.10
C SER A 187 17.54 -1.88 22.49
N ASP A 188 16.31 -2.15 22.92
CA ASP A 188 16.03 -2.86 24.17
C ASP A 188 16.60 -4.29 24.15
N LEU A 189 16.41 -5.00 23.03
CA LEU A 189 16.95 -6.35 22.82
C LEU A 189 18.47 -6.36 22.79
N LYS A 190 19.09 -5.39 22.10
CA LYS A 190 20.55 -5.25 22.05
C LYS A 190 21.11 -5.07 23.46
N ASN A 191 20.54 -4.16 24.24
CA ASN A 191 20.98 -3.89 25.61
C ASN A 191 20.84 -5.15 26.49
N GLU A 192 19.69 -5.84 26.47
CA GLU A 192 19.50 -7.04 27.29
C GLU A 192 20.48 -8.15 26.89
N LYS A 193 20.77 -8.33 25.60
CA LYS A 193 21.75 -9.29 25.10
C LYS A 193 23.17 -8.98 25.55
N GLU A 194 23.56 -7.71 25.55
CA GLU A 194 24.90 -7.27 25.96
C GLU A 194 25.11 -7.41 27.48
N PHE A 195 24.11 -7.03 28.29
CA PHE A 195 24.23 -7.09 29.75
C PHE A 195 23.93 -8.48 30.35
N LYS A 196 23.10 -9.31 29.69
CA LYS A 196 22.68 -10.63 30.18
C LYS A 196 22.85 -11.73 29.11
N PRO A 197 24.05 -11.92 28.52
CA PRO A 197 24.23 -12.81 27.37
C PRO A 197 23.91 -14.28 27.66
N ARG A 198 24.06 -14.74 28.92
CA ARG A 198 23.81 -16.13 29.31
C ARG A 198 22.33 -16.49 29.46
N THR A 199 21.47 -15.50 29.70
CA THR A 199 20.04 -15.69 29.97
C THR A 199 19.16 -14.94 28.98
N PHE A 200 19.76 -14.34 27.95
CA PHE A 200 19.05 -13.60 26.92
C PHE A 200 18.15 -14.53 26.12
N ASP A 201 16.89 -14.15 26.05
CA ASP A 201 15.87 -14.78 25.22
C ASP A 201 15.05 -13.67 24.57
N ARG A 202 15.11 -13.60 23.24
CA ARG A 202 14.48 -12.54 22.46
C ARG A 202 12.98 -12.47 22.70
N GLU A 203 12.29 -13.60 22.64
CA GLU A 203 10.83 -13.66 22.75
C GLU A 203 10.38 -13.34 24.17
N LYS A 204 11.12 -13.81 25.18
CA LYS A 204 10.85 -13.47 26.58
C LYS A 204 10.96 -11.97 26.83
N VAL A 205 11.97 -11.30 26.25
CA VAL A 205 12.14 -9.84 26.38
C VAL A 205 11.01 -9.10 25.68
N LEU A 206 10.66 -9.48 24.44
CA LEU A 206 9.53 -8.88 23.72
C LEU A 206 8.20 -9.06 24.49
N GLN A 207 7.95 -10.25 25.04
CA GLN A 207 6.76 -10.50 25.85
C GLN A 207 6.75 -9.66 27.14
N GLN A 208 7.91 -9.48 27.79
CA GLN A 208 8.02 -8.60 28.96
C GLN A 208 7.71 -7.14 28.60
N ILE A 209 8.23 -6.64 27.49
CA ILE A 209 7.93 -5.28 27.00
C ILE A 209 6.43 -5.14 26.74
N ARG A 210 5.81 -6.11 26.05
CA ARG A 210 4.37 -6.11 25.75
C ARG A 210 3.54 -6.12 27.05
N ASN A 211 3.84 -7.04 27.97
CA ASN A 211 3.15 -7.14 29.26
C ASN A 211 3.26 -5.85 30.08
N ASN A 212 4.41 -5.18 30.03
CA ASN A 212 4.59 -3.90 30.70
C ASN A 212 3.71 -2.79 30.09
N CYS A 213 3.55 -2.77 28.77
CA CYS A 213 2.63 -1.84 28.10
C CYS A 213 1.18 -2.10 28.54
N VAL A 214 0.73 -3.36 28.48
CA VAL A 214 -0.62 -3.79 28.90
C VAL A 214 -0.89 -3.39 30.35
N LYS A 215 0.03 -3.73 31.26
CA LYS A 215 -0.06 -3.39 32.68
C LYS A 215 -0.20 -1.88 32.90
N THR A 216 0.54 -1.07 32.15
CA THR A 216 0.48 0.40 32.27
C THR A 216 -0.89 0.96 31.89
N PHE A 217 -1.53 0.42 30.84
CA PHE A 217 -2.89 0.83 30.46
C PHE A 217 -3.93 0.39 31.50
N GLN A 218 -3.82 -0.84 32.01
CA GLN A 218 -4.69 -1.38 33.06
C GLN A 218 -4.61 -0.55 34.36
N GLU A 219 -3.39 -0.25 34.83
CA GLU A 219 -3.16 0.59 36.02
C GLU A 219 -3.68 2.02 35.83
N SER A 220 -3.81 2.47 34.58
CA SER A 220 -4.31 3.81 34.23
C SER A 220 -5.82 3.86 33.98
N ASN A 221 -6.54 2.73 34.15
CA ASN A 221 -7.97 2.57 33.86
C ASN A 221 -8.34 2.96 32.41
N ILE A 222 -7.51 2.60 31.44
CA ILE A 222 -7.77 2.76 30.01
C ILE A 222 -7.97 1.37 29.41
N GLU A 223 -8.98 1.19 28.56
CA GLU A 223 -9.14 -0.04 27.80
C GLU A 223 -7.89 -0.34 26.97
N GLU A 224 -7.46 -1.60 26.94
CA GLU A 224 -6.22 -2.00 26.26
C GLU A 224 -6.33 -1.72 24.75
N PRO A 225 -5.51 -0.79 24.20
CA PRO A 225 -5.49 -0.56 22.76
C PRO A 225 -4.68 -1.68 22.07
N PRO A 226 -4.80 -1.83 20.75
CA PRO A 226 -3.85 -2.62 19.97
C PRO A 226 -2.41 -2.09 20.17
N ILE A 227 -1.52 -2.96 20.68
CA ILE A 227 -0.11 -2.65 20.97
C ILE A 227 0.79 -3.33 19.94
N PHE A 228 1.71 -2.57 19.35
CA PHE A 228 2.67 -3.05 18.36
C PHE A 228 4.10 -2.70 18.76
N LEU A 229 4.95 -3.69 18.85
CA LEU A 229 6.39 -3.55 19.08
C LEU A 229 7.09 -3.48 17.72
N ILE A 230 7.79 -2.39 17.42
CA ILE A 230 8.44 -2.21 16.11
C ILE A 230 9.87 -1.68 16.22
N SER A 231 10.63 -1.92 15.16
CA SER A 231 11.87 -1.20 14.88
C SER A 231 11.74 -0.43 13.57
N ASN A 232 11.96 0.87 13.58
CA ASN A 232 12.01 1.68 12.35
C ASN A 232 13.22 1.34 11.47
N LYS A 233 14.16 0.50 11.95
CA LYS A 233 15.32 0.02 11.19
C LYS A 233 15.08 -1.34 10.53
N HIS A 234 14.24 -2.17 11.14
CA HIS A 234 13.98 -3.55 10.73
C HIS A 234 12.48 -3.76 10.63
N LEU A 235 11.88 -3.27 9.54
CA LEU A 235 10.43 -3.21 9.35
C LEU A 235 9.76 -4.56 9.09
N SER A 236 10.50 -5.52 8.54
CA SER A 236 9.99 -6.87 8.29
C SER A 236 10.05 -7.76 9.53
N ASP A 237 10.85 -7.39 10.53
CA ASP A 237 10.91 -8.04 11.82
C ASP A 237 9.85 -7.41 12.76
N TYR A 238 9.47 -8.07 13.86
CA TYR A 238 8.48 -7.57 14.83
C TYR A 238 7.05 -7.30 14.27
N ASP A 239 6.29 -6.39 14.90
CA ASP A 239 4.85 -6.22 14.69
C ASP A 239 4.49 -5.21 13.58
N PHE A 240 5.44 -4.66 12.82
CA PHE A 240 5.12 -3.65 11.79
C PHE A 240 4.21 -4.19 10.66
N PRO A 241 4.43 -5.42 10.12
CA PRO A 241 3.48 -6.01 9.16
C PRO A 241 2.07 -6.17 9.74
N ILE A 242 1.98 -6.55 11.03
CA ILE A 242 0.72 -6.74 11.75
C ILE A 242 0.02 -5.39 11.97
N LEU A 243 0.77 -4.33 12.30
CA LEU A 243 0.26 -2.97 12.40
C LEU A 243 -0.37 -2.52 11.08
N MET A 244 0.33 -2.70 9.96
CA MET A 244 -0.18 -2.32 8.65
C MET A 244 -1.45 -3.09 8.29
N GLU A 245 -1.51 -4.38 8.59
CA GLU A 245 -2.71 -5.19 8.38
C GLU A 245 -3.90 -4.68 9.23
N LYS A 246 -3.65 -4.37 10.51
CA LYS A 246 -4.70 -3.86 11.40
C LYS A 246 -5.24 -2.51 10.92
N LEU A 247 -4.36 -1.59 10.52
CA LEU A 247 -4.75 -0.29 9.96
C LEU A 247 -5.55 -0.46 8.66
N MET A 248 -5.08 -1.31 7.74
CA MET A 248 -5.79 -1.63 6.50
C MET A 248 -7.22 -2.14 6.75
N ASN A 249 -7.39 -3.06 7.70
CA ASN A 249 -8.66 -3.70 7.98
C ASN A 249 -9.66 -2.75 8.67
N ALA A 250 -9.16 -1.74 9.39
CA ALA A 250 -9.99 -0.72 10.03
C ALA A 250 -10.47 0.37 9.05
N LEU A 251 -9.86 0.48 7.86
CA LEU A 251 -10.27 1.47 6.86
C LEU A 251 -11.58 1.11 6.15
N PRO A 252 -12.41 2.11 5.81
CA PRO A 252 -13.44 1.98 4.80
C PRO A 252 -12.86 1.50 3.47
N VAL A 253 -13.63 0.70 2.73
CA VAL A 253 -13.17 0.00 1.51
C VAL A 253 -12.53 0.96 0.49
N HIS A 254 -13.16 2.10 0.21
CA HIS A 254 -12.67 3.08 -0.78
C HIS A 254 -11.33 3.74 -0.39
N LYS A 255 -10.90 3.70 0.89
CA LYS A 255 -9.60 4.22 1.34
C LYS A 255 -8.47 3.19 1.26
N ARG A 256 -8.80 1.89 1.22
CA ARG A 256 -7.84 0.79 1.31
C ARG A 256 -6.85 0.77 0.16
N HIS A 257 -7.29 1.12 -1.06
CA HIS A 257 -6.44 1.09 -2.24
C HIS A 257 -5.25 2.04 -2.12
N ASN A 258 -5.50 3.34 -1.89
CA ASN A 258 -4.44 4.33 -1.74
C ASN A 258 -3.52 4.02 -0.56
N PHE A 259 -4.09 3.56 0.57
CA PHE A 259 -3.29 3.18 1.72
C PHE A 259 -2.37 1.99 1.38
N MET A 260 -2.90 0.91 0.82
CA MET A 260 -2.13 -0.30 0.47
C MET A 260 -0.98 0.03 -0.46
N LEU A 261 -1.21 0.84 -1.50
CA LEU A 261 -0.16 1.18 -2.47
C LEU A 261 0.91 2.10 -1.87
N SER A 262 0.60 2.83 -0.80
CA SER A 262 1.55 3.69 -0.07
C SER A 262 2.46 2.90 0.87
N LEU A 263 2.09 1.68 1.25
CA LEU A 263 2.84 0.92 2.26
C LEU A 263 4.26 0.54 1.76
N PRO A 264 5.27 0.43 2.64
CA PRO A 264 6.59 -0.06 2.26
C PRO A 264 6.59 -1.51 1.72
N ASN A 265 7.48 -1.81 0.78
CA ASN A 265 7.64 -3.15 0.16
C ASN A 265 8.57 -4.04 1.00
N ILE A 266 8.16 -4.35 2.23
CA ILE A 266 9.03 -4.98 3.25
C ILE A 266 8.99 -6.51 3.28
N THR A 267 7.94 -7.13 2.71
CA THR A 267 7.78 -8.59 2.64
C THR A 267 7.20 -8.99 1.29
N SER A 268 7.47 -10.23 0.86
CA SER A 268 6.88 -10.79 -0.35
C SER A 268 5.35 -10.79 -0.28
N ALA A 269 4.78 -11.01 0.92
CA ALA A 269 3.35 -10.94 1.16
C ALA A 269 2.79 -9.51 0.98
N ALA A 270 3.50 -8.47 1.40
CA ALA A 270 3.09 -7.08 1.19
C ALA A 270 3.13 -6.70 -0.31
N ILE A 271 4.18 -7.13 -1.02
CA ILE A 271 4.33 -6.95 -2.46
C ILE A 271 3.17 -7.65 -3.20
N GLU A 272 2.91 -8.91 -2.88
CA GLU A 272 1.81 -9.66 -3.49
C GLU A 272 0.46 -9.02 -3.19
N ARG A 273 0.24 -8.51 -1.97
CA ARG A 273 -1.00 -7.80 -1.62
C ARG A 273 -1.18 -6.54 -2.46
N LYS A 274 -0.14 -5.72 -2.68
CA LYS A 274 -0.21 -4.57 -3.60
C LYS A 274 -0.58 -4.99 -5.02
N ARG A 275 0.03 -6.07 -5.53
CA ARG A 275 -0.29 -6.63 -6.85
C ARG A 275 -1.77 -7.00 -6.94
N GLN A 276 -2.33 -7.65 -5.91
CA GLN A 276 -3.75 -8.02 -5.90
C GLN A 276 -4.68 -6.79 -5.94
N PHE A 277 -4.34 -5.69 -5.27
CA PHE A 277 -5.09 -4.43 -5.35
C PHE A 277 -5.01 -3.79 -6.73
N LEU A 278 -3.84 -3.79 -7.38
CA LEU A 278 -3.66 -3.26 -8.73
C LEU A 278 -4.33 -4.12 -9.79
N LYS A 279 -4.35 -5.45 -9.64
CA LYS A 279 -5.08 -6.38 -10.51
C LYS A 279 -6.57 -6.05 -10.56
N GLN A 280 -7.18 -5.82 -9.40
CA GLN A 280 -8.58 -5.38 -9.32
C GLN A 280 -8.81 -4.03 -9.98
N ARG A 281 -7.88 -3.07 -9.80
CA ARG A 281 -7.97 -1.75 -10.46
C ARG A 281 -7.93 -1.89 -11.98
N ILE A 282 -6.96 -2.64 -12.51
CA ILE A 282 -6.83 -2.89 -13.96
C ILE A 282 -8.11 -3.55 -14.50
N TRP A 283 -8.70 -4.47 -13.73
CA TRP A 283 -9.97 -5.11 -14.09
C TRP A 283 -11.14 -4.12 -14.14
N LEU A 284 -11.25 -3.22 -13.17
CA LEU A 284 -12.22 -2.13 -13.23
C LEU A 284 -11.98 -1.23 -14.43
N GLU A 285 -10.75 -0.75 -14.66
CA GLU A 285 -10.41 0.08 -15.82
C GLU A 285 -10.78 -0.62 -17.14
N ALA A 286 -10.54 -1.93 -17.26
CA ALA A 286 -10.88 -2.70 -18.45
C ALA A 286 -12.40 -2.70 -18.73
N PHE A 287 -13.23 -2.87 -17.69
CA PHE A 287 -14.69 -2.86 -17.80
C PHE A 287 -15.30 -1.45 -17.82
N GLY A 288 -14.58 -0.44 -17.36
CA GLY A 288 -14.98 0.97 -17.47
C GLY A 288 -14.83 1.53 -18.88
N THR A 289 -14.06 0.86 -19.74
CA THR A 289 -13.91 1.21 -21.16
C THR A 289 -14.81 0.37 -22.07
N ASP A 290 -15.00 0.82 -23.31
CA ASP A 290 -15.76 0.07 -24.31
C ASP A 290 -15.13 -1.31 -24.60
N LEU A 291 -15.96 -2.35 -24.50
CA LEU A 291 -15.60 -3.74 -24.81
C LEU A 291 -15.58 -3.98 -26.32
N LEU A 292 -14.66 -4.81 -26.78
CA LEU A 292 -14.45 -5.12 -28.19
C LEU A 292 -15.19 -6.41 -28.61
N SER A 293 -15.63 -6.45 -29.88
CA SER A 293 -16.15 -7.66 -30.55
C SER A 293 -15.09 -8.38 -31.40
N ILE A 294 -13.87 -7.83 -31.47
CA ILE A 294 -12.74 -8.33 -32.27
C ILE A 294 -11.61 -8.71 -31.31
N ILE A 295 -10.87 -9.77 -31.64
CA ILE A 295 -9.70 -10.22 -30.88
C ILE A 295 -8.65 -9.09 -30.85
N PRO A 296 -8.06 -8.75 -29.68
CA PRO A 296 -7.18 -7.59 -29.57
C PRO A 296 -5.92 -7.65 -30.44
N SER A 297 -5.33 -8.83 -30.69
CA SER A 297 -4.18 -8.97 -31.60
C SER A 297 -4.48 -8.59 -33.05
N LEU A 298 -5.76 -8.43 -33.41
CA LEU A 298 -6.20 -7.97 -34.73
C LEU A 298 -6.60 -6.49 -34.73
N THR A 299 -6.47 -5.80 -33.59
CA THR A 299 -6.75 -4.36 -33.47
C THR A 299 -5.48 -3.53 -33.63
N LEU A 300 -5.59 -2.34 -34.24
CA LEU A 300 -4.44 -1.47 -34.44
C LEU A 300 -4.02 -0.86 -33.10
N PHE A 301 -2.80 -1.14 -32.68
CA PHE A 301 -2.19 -0.59 -31.47
C PHE A 301 -1.81 0.89 -31.69
N MET A 302 -2.39 1.81 -30.93
CA MET A 302 -2.22 3.25 -31.16
C MET A 302 -1.03 3.83 -30.38
N GLU A 303 -0.43 4.93 -30.86
CA GLU A 303 0.63 5.65 -30.11
C GLU A 303 0.15 6.10 -28.72
N SER A 304 -1.12 6.51 -28.60
CA SER A 304 -1.74 6.85 -27.30
C SER A 304 -1.79 5.68 -26.32
N ASP A 305 -1.91 4.44 -26.82
CA ASP A 305 -1.88 3.24 -25.98
C ASP A 305 -0.46 2.98 -25.47
N VAL A 306 0.56 3.20 -26.31
CA VAL A 306 1.98 3.13 -25.91
C VAL A 306 2.28 4.13 -24.80
N GLU A 307 1.86 5.39 -24.94
CA GLU A 307 2.03 6.41 -23.91
C GLU A 307 1.34 6.03 -22.59
N THR A 308 0.12 5.48 -22.68
CA THR A 308 -0.63 5.01 -21.52
C THR A 308 0.12 3.88 -20.80
N LEU A 309 0.67 2.95 -21.56
CA LEU A 309 1.45 1.83 -21.04
C LEU A 309 2.78 2.26 -20.41
N GLN A 310 3.46 3.25 -21.00
CA GLN A 310 4.66 3.86 -20.40
C GLN A 310 4.33 4.52 -19.06
N LYS A 311 3.24 5.29 -18.98
CA LYS A 311 2.75 5.90 -17.74
C LYS A 311 2.42 4.83 -16.69
N SER A 312 1.73 3.76 -17.07
CA SER A 312 1.43 2.64 -16.18
C SER A 312 2.67 1.92 -15.70
N MET A 313 3.63 1.63 -16.57
CA MET A 313 4.91 1.01 -16.19
C MET A 313 5.66 1.87 -15.19
N LYS A 314 5.79 3.19 -15.45
CA LYS A 314 6.43 4.12 -14.51
C LYS A 314 5.72 4.10 -13.16
N TYR A 315 4.39 4.18 -13.15
CA TYR A 315 3.59 4.14 -11.94
C TYR A 315 3.80 2.83 -11.14
N TYR A 316 3.75 1.67 -11.79
CA TYR A 316 3.98 0.40 -11.12
C TYR A 316 5.40 0.33 -10.56
N ARG A 317 6.42 0.66 -11.34
CA ARG A 317 7.81 0.67 -10.85
C ARG A 317 7.95 1.53 -9.59
N THR A 318 7.32 2.69 -9.55
CA THR A 318 7.29 3.57 -8.37
C THR A 318 6.55 2.96 -7.17
N VAL A 319 5.37 2.37 -7.38
CA VAL A 319 4.60 1.71 -6.29
C VAL A 319 5.40 0.56 -5.66
N PHE A 320 6.18 -0.16 -6.47
CA PHE A 320 6.97 -1.31 -6.04
C PHE A 320 8.43 -0.97 -5.67
N GLY A 321 8.84 0.31 -5.73
CA GLY A 321 10.18 0.75 -5.32
C GLY A 321 11.29 0.23 -6.24
N VAL A 322 10.99 0.00 -7.51
CA VAL A 322 11.92 -0.41 -8.57
C VAL A 322 12.01 0.63 -9.69
N ASP A 323 11.56 1.85 -9.42
CA ASP A 323 11.78 3.02 -10.28
C ASP A 323 13.22 3.55 -10.17
N ASP A 324 13.59 4.43 -11.11
CA ASP A 324 14.98 4.86 -11.23
C ASP A 324 15.51 5.57 -9.97
N ALA A 325 14.69 6.37 -9.27
CA ALA A 325 15.13 7.07 -8.05
C ALA A 325 15.36 6.09 -6.89
N SER A 326 14.44 5.14 -6.70
CA SER A 326 14.61 4.07 -5.71
C SER A 326 15.86 3.23 -5.96
N LEU A 327 16.11 2.85 -7.22
CA LEU A 327 17.28 2.06 -7.59
C LEU A 327 18.60 2.85 -7.47
N GLU A 328 18.58 4.15 -7.76
CA GLU A 328 19.75 5.03 -7.58
C GLU A 328 20.11 5.21 -6.11
N SER A 329 19.12 5.40 -5.24
CA SER A 329 19.33 5.47 -3.79
C SER A 329 19.97 4.16 -3.28
N LEU A 330 19.41 3.02 -3.69
CA LEU A 330 19.93 1.71 -3.31
C LEU A 330 21.34 1.42 -3.86
N ALA A 331 21.63 1.87 -5.08
CA ALA A 331 22.96 1.74 -5.67
C ALA A 331 24.03 2.50 -4.86
N LYS A 332 23.69 3.68 -4.33
CA LYS A 332 24.57 4.46 -3.45
C LYS A 332 24.83 3.71 -2.14
N ASP A 333 23.78 3.20 -1.51
CA ASP A 333 23.88 2.45 -0.24
C ASP A 333 24.74 1.19 -0.39
N TRP A 334 24.60 0.48 -1.50
CA TRP A 334 25.37 -0.73 -1.79
C TRP A 334 26.75 -0.48 -2.40
N GLN A 335 27.07 0.77 -2.74
CA GLN A 335 28.29 1.16 -3.45
C GLN A 335 28.49 0.38 -4.76
N VAL A 336 27.41 0.20 -5.53
CA VAL A 336 27.39 -0.48 -6.84
C VAL A 336 26.89 0.46 -7.93
N SER A 337 27.02 0.08 -9.20
CA SER A 337 26.46 0.87 -10.29
C SER A 337 24.95 0.59 -10.48
N LEU A 338 24.20 1.60 -10.92
CA LEU A 338 22.78 1.45 -11.25
C LEU A 338 22.54 0.33 -12.29
N ASN A 339 23.45 0.21 -13.26
CA ASN A 339 23.36 -0.82 -14.31
C ASN A 339 23.44 -2.23 -13.73
N GLN A 340 24.29 -2.48 -12.73
CA GLN A 340 24.39 -3.78 -12.07
C GLN A 340 23.07 -4.20 -11.41
N ILE A 341 22.28 -3.23 -10.90
CA ILE A 341 20.96 -3.49 -10.34
C ILE A 341 19.94 -3.73 -11.47
N LYS A 342 19.90 -2.85 -12.48
CA LYS A 342 18.97 -2.95 -13.63
C LYS A 342 19.17 -4.22 -14.47
N GLU A 343 20.38 -4.75 -14.54
CA GLU A 343 20.68 -5.99 -15.27
C GLU A 343 19.92 -7.19 -14.72
N LYS A 344 19.68 -7.22 -13.40
CA LYS A 344 18.91 -8.27 -12.72
C LYS A 344 17.39 -8.14 -12.90
N MET A 345 16.91 -7.06 -13.52
CA MET A 345 15.50 -6.72 -13.65
C MET A 345 15.02 -6.80 -15.11
N LYS A 346 13.70 -6.95 -15.28
CA LYS A 346 13.05 -6.97 -16.60
C LYS A 346 12.38 -5.64 -16.92
N SER A 347 11.67 -5.04 -15.96
CA SER A 347 10.84 -3.84 -16.16
C SER A 347 11.58 -2.61 -16.70
N PRO A 348 12.85 -2.32 -16.34
CA PRO A 348 13.55 -1.15 -16.90
C PRO A 348 13.77 -1.25 -18.41
N LYS A 349 13.88 -2.47 -18.95
CA LYS A 349 14.31 -2.72 -20.34
C LYS A 349 13.15 -2.70 -21.35
N VAL A 350 11.89 -2.72 -20.88
CA VAL A 350 10.70 -2.87 -21.74
C VAL A 350 10.60 -1.76 -22.78
N PHE A 351 10.85 -0.51 -22.37
CA PHE A 351 10.74 0.67 -23.23
C PHE A 351 12.10 1.25 -23.67
N GLU A 352 13.22 0.58 -23.34
CA GLU A 352 14.53 1.00 -23.82
C GLU A 352 14.66 0.75 -25.33
N ASN A 353 15.29 1.68 -26.06
CA ASN A 353 15.54 1.51 -27.48
C ASN A 353 16.59 0.41 -27.69
N THR A 354 16.22 -0.66 -28.39
CA THR A 354 17.14 -1.75 -28.74
C THR A 354 17.38 -1.77 -30.24
N LYS A 355 18.53 -2.32 -30.66
CA LYS A 355 18.83 -2.53 -32.09
C LYS A 355 18.08 -3.72 -32.69
N LYS A 356 17.48 -4.57 -31.85
CA LYS A 356 16.97 -5.88 -32.24
C LYS A 356 15.50 -5.80 -32.66
N ASP A 357 14.67 -5.22 -31.80
CA ASP A 357 13.22 -5.21 -31.97
C ASP A 357 12.66 -3.81 -31.62
N THR A 358 11.64 -3.38 -32.35
CA THR A 358 10.88 -2.14 -32.08
C THR A 358 10.09 -2.26 -30.77
N ILE A 359 9.56 -1.14 -30.25
CA ILE A 359 8.68 -1.18 -29.07
C ILE A 359 7.41 -1.97 -29.38
N GLN A 360 6.84 -1.79 -30.57
CA GLN A 360 5.59 -2.45 -30.97
C GLN A 360 5.75 -3.97 -31.04
N GLU A 361 6.80 -4.47 -31.69
CA GLU A 361 7.09 -5.92 -31.77
C GLU A 361 7.25 -6.54 -30.38
N ARG A 362 7.93 -5.84 -29.46
CA ARG A 362 8.05 -6.30 -28.06
C ARG A 362 6.70 -6.34 -27.36
N LEU A 363 5.88 -5.29 -27.47
CA LEU A 363 4.56 -5.28 -26.84
C LEU A 363 3.66 -6.40 -27.39
N SER A 364 3.67 -6.64 -28.71
CA SER A 364 2.92 -7.76 -29.30
C SER A 364 3.41 -9.12 -28.79
N SER A 365 4.72 -9.33 -28.68
CA SER A 365 5.28 -10.56 -28.09
C SER A 365 4.82 -10.77 -26.64
N LEU A 366 4.85 -9.71 -25.81
CA LEU A 366 4.41 -9.79 -24.41
C LEU A 366 2.90 -10.07 -24.30
N TYR A 367 2.10 -9.53 -25.22
CA TYR A 367 0.67 -9.81 -25.28
C TYR A 367 0.40 -11.29 -25.63
N GLU A 368 1.12 -11.83 -26.62
CA GLU A 368 1.01 -13.24 -27.02
C GLU A 368 1.41 -14.17 -25.86
N GLU A 369 2.54 -13.90 -25.21
CA GLU A 369 2.98 -14.63 -24.01
C GLU A 369 1.92 -14.59 -22.91
N PHE A 370 1.33 -13.42 -22.64
CA PHE A 370 0.26 -13.28 -21.65
C PHE A 370 -0.96 -14.14 -22.00
N CYS A 371 -1.41 -14.10 -23.25
CA CYS A 371 -2.58 -14.85 -23.70
C CYS A 371 -2.33 -16.37 -23.70
N LEU A 372 -1.11 -16.81 -24.02
CA LEU A 372 -0.73 -18.22 -23.94
C LEU A 372 -0.77 -18.74 -22.49
N ALA A 373 -0.33 -17.92 -21.52
CA ALA A 373 -0.29 -18.30 -20.12
C ALA A 373 -1.66 -18.21 -19.42
N ASN A 374 -2.48 -17.20 -19.76
CA ASN A 374 -3.68 -16.84 -18.99
C ASN A 374 -4.99 -17.00 -19.78
N GLY A 375 -4.92 -17.23 -21.09
CA GLY A 375 -6.07 -17.09 -21.98
C GLY A 375 -6.50 -15.63 -22.17
N HIS A 376 -7.68 -15.43 -22.75
CA HIS A 376 -8.30 -14.11 -22.81
C HIS A 376 -9.00 -13.78 -21.49
N LEU A 377 -9.03 -12.49 -21.15
CA LEU A 377 -9.61 -12.01 -19.90
C LEU A 377 -11.13 -12.20 -19.80
N VAL A 378 -11.85 -12.23 -20.93
CA VAL A 378 -13.32 -12.34 -20.99
C VAL A 378 -13.73 -13.52 -21.90
N THR A 379 -14.96 -14.01 -21.73
CA THR A 379 -15.55 -15.15 -22.44
C THR A 379 -15.74 -14.94 -23.96
N LYS A 380 -16.15 -16.01 -24.65
CA LYS A 380 -16.19 -16.09 -26.11
C LYS A 380 -16.96 -14.89 -26.73
N LYS A 381 -16.30 -14.20 -27.67
CA LYS A 381 -16.82 -13.08 -28.50
C LYS A 381 -16.92 -11.71 -27.80
N VAL A 382 -16.35 -11.55 -26.61
CA VAL A 382 -16.12 -10.24 -25.98
C VAL A 382 -14.67 -10.14 -25.56
N TYR A 383 -14.01 -9.04 -25.90
CA TYR A 383 -12.61 -8.83 -25.60
C TYR A 383 -12.40 -7.47 -24.91
N VAL A 384 -11.41 -7.40 -24.05
CA VAL A 384 -10.90 -6.13 -23.52
C VAL A 384 -9.72 -5.69 -24.38
N LYS A 385 -9.43 -4.39 -24.41
CA LYS A 385 -8.31 -3.84 -25.18
C LYS A 385 -6.98 -4.51 -24.79
N GLU A 386 -6.10 -4.68 -25.78
CA GLU A 386 -4.77 -5.29 -25.63
C GLU A 386 -3.97 -4.67 -24.47
N LEU A 387 -4.09 -3.35 -24.31
CA LEU A 387 -3.41 -2.58 -23.28
C LEU A 387 -3.66 -3.12 -21.86
N PHE A 388 -4.82 -3.69 -21.55
CA PHE A 388 -5.12 -4.18 -20.21
C PHE A 388 -4.45 -5.51 -19.91
N CYS A 389 -4.32 -6.39 -20.92
CA CYS A 389 -3.49 -7.59 -20.82
C CYS A 389 -2.02 -7.21 -20.58
N LEU A 390 -1.51 -6.21 -21.31
CA LEU A 390 -0.16 -5.69 -21.12
C LEU A 390 0.03 -5.04 -19.75
N LYS A 391 -0.94 -4.28 -19.23
CA LYS A 391 -0.91 -3.74 -17.86
C LYS A 391 -0.78 -4.85 -16.82
N LEU A 392 -1.52 -5.96 -16.96
CA LEU A 392 -1.40 -7.12 -16.06
C LEU A 392 -0.03 -7.79 -16.19
N HIS A 393 0.47 -7.96 -17.40
CA HIS A 393 1.80 -8.53 -17.64
C HIS A 393 2.91 -7.66 -17.03
N PHE A 394 2.84 -6.33 -17.21
CA PHE A 394 3.78 -5.40 -16.61
C PHE A 394 3.72 -5.41 -15.09
N LEU A 395 2.51 -5.49 -14.52
CA LEU A 395 2.33 -5.60 -13.09
C LEU A 395 3.01 -6.87 -12.54
N ASP A 396 2.83 -8.01 -13.21
CA ASP A 396 3.48 -9.26 -12.84
C ASP A 396 5.01 -9.13 -12.93
N MET A 397 5.52 -8.56 -14.02
CA MET A 397 6.96 -8.31 -14.22
C MET A 397 7.58 -7.41 -13.14
N VAL A 398 6.92 -6.30 -12.81
CA VAL A 398 7.40 -5.36 -11.78
C VAL A 398 7.33 -5.99 -10.39
N THR A 399 6.32 -6.82 -10.12
CA THR A 399 6.21 -7.56 -8.85
C THR A 399 7.36 -8.55 -8.71
N ASP A 400 7.73 -9.26 -9.78
CA ASP A 400 8.86 -10.18 -9.79
C ASP A 400 10.19 -9.45 -9.54
N ASP A 401 10.39 -8.30 -10.19
CA ASP A 401 11.56 -7.44 -9.97
C ASP A 401 11.65 -6.96 -8.51
N ALA A 402 10.53 -6.56 -7.91
CA ALA A 402 10.47 -6.10 -6.53
C ALA A 402 10.79 -7.23 -5.54
N ASN A 403 10.26 -8.44 -5.77
CA ASN A 403 10.59 -9.62 -4.96
C ASN A 403 12.06 -10.02 -5.11
N ALA A 404 12.63 -9.91 -6.32
CA ALA A 404 14.06 -10.15 -6.54
C ALA A 404 14.93 -9.12 -5.78
N LEU A 405 14.56 -7.84 -5.82
CA LEU A 405 15.23 -6.78 -5.08
C LEU A 405 15.14 -6.99 -3.56
N LEU A 406 13.95 -7.35 -3.06
CA LEU A 406 13.73 -7.62 -1.65
C LEU A 406 14.63 -8.76 -1.14
N ARG A 407 14.75 -9.85 -1.89
CA ARG A 407 15.66 -10.96 -1.52
C ARG A 407 17.12 -10.51 -1.43
N GLU A 408 17.58 -9.67 -2.35
CA GLU A 408 18.94 -9.11 -2.31
C GLU A 408 19.13 -8.16 -1.11
N ILE A 409 18.13 -7.33 -0.78
CA ILE A 409 18.14 -6.48 0.42
C ILE A 409 18.25 -7.35 1.69
N CYS A 410 17.44 -8.40 1.81
CA CYS A 410 17.48 -9.29 2.96
C CYS A 410 18.84 -10.01 3.08
N PHE A 411 19.36 -10.52 1.97
CA PHE A 411 20.67 -11.17 1.91
C PHE A 411 21.80 -10.25 2.38
N ARG A 412 21.85 -9.00 1.89
CA ARG A 412 22.89 -8.03 2.25
C ARG A 412 22.81 -7.56 3.69
N ASN A 413 21.60 -7.55 4.28
CA ASN A 413 21.37 -7.08 5.65
C ASN A 413 21.37 -8.22 6.69
N ASN A 414 21.71 -9.45 6.30
CA ASN A 414 21.63 -10.64 7.17
C ASN A 414 20.24 -10.83 7.82
N LEU A 415 19.18 -10.41 7.12
CA LEU A 415 17.80 -10.64 7.54
C LEU A 415 17.36 -12.02 7.04
N ILE A 416 16.58 -12.75 7.84
CA ILE A 416 16.00 -14.03 7.41
C ILE A 416 15.05 -13.72 6.24
N SER A 417 15.32 -14.26 5.05
CA SER A 417 14.38 -14.20 3.94
C SER A 417 13.27 -15.22 4.19
N GLU A 418 12.01 -14.76 4.24
CA GLU A 418 10.83 -15.64 4.18
C GLU A 418 10.71 -16.37 2.82
#